data_AF-A0AAU6C8B4-F1
#
_entry.id   AF-A0AAU6C8B4-F1
#
_cell.length_a   1.000
_cell.length_b   1.000
_cell.length_c   1.000
_cell.angle_alpha   90.00
_cell.angle_beta   90.00
_cell.angle_gamma   90.00
#
_symmetry.space_group_name_H-M   'P 1'
#
loop_
_entity.id
_entity.type
_entity.pdbx_description
1 polymer ?
#
loop_
_entity_poly.entity_id
_entity_poly.type
_entity_poly.pdbx_seq_one_letter_code
_entity_poly.pdbx_strand_id
1 'polypeptide(L)'
;MPERSGVGRITVTEVGDHAVMLTAPMITSQFSSDGGCEMTITGPSEYAAGFMDLTCDAGAKGGVNKLRLQVVGVVGKAAVLRVGLAASDADASSAGAV
;
A
#
# COMPACT_ATOMS: atom_id res chain seq x y z
N MET A 1 3.00 -15.01 21.27
CA MET A 1 3.88 -13.90 20.82
C MET A 1 2.97 -12.81 20.27
N PRO A 2 3.19 -11.50 20.53
CA PRO A 2 2.41 -10.48 19.87
C PRO A 2 2.65 -10.59 18.36
N GLU A 3 1.57 -10.64 17.59
CA GLU A 3 1.60 -10.68 16.13
C GLU A 3 2.30 -9.41 15.64
N ARG A 4 3.53 -9.54 15.14
CA ARG A 4 4.28 -8.40 14.59
C ARG A 4 3.78 -8.14 13.16
N SER A 5 2.51 -7.77 13.01
CA SER A 5 2.00 -7.27 11.73
C SER A 5 2.59 -5.90 11.46
N GLY A 6 3.30 -5.76 10.34
CA GLY A 6 3.97 -4.51 10.01
C GLY A 6 4.44 -4.45 8.57
N VAL A 7 4.42 -3.23 8.03
CA VAL A 7 5.04 -2.90 6.75
C VAL A 7 6.26 -2.05 7.07
N GLY A 8 7.41 -2.45 6.55
CA GLY A 8 8.63 -1.67 6.67
C GLY A 8 8.69 -0.52 5.66
N ARG A 9 9.90 -0.09 5.33
CA ARG A 9 10.10 1.01 4.37
C ARG A 9 9.52 0.65 3.01
N ILE A 10 8.62 1.50 2.51
CA ILE A 10 8.13 1.44 1.12
C ILE A 10 9.14 2.15 0.22
N THR A 11 9.54 1.49 -0.85
CA THR A 11 10.44 2.02 -1.87
C THR A 11 9.72 2.05 -3.21
N VAL A 12 9.76 3.17 -3.92
CA VAL A 12 9.33 3.24 -5.32
C VAL A 12 10.46 2.67 -6.17
N THR A 13 10.18 1.57 -6.87
CA THR A 13 11.18 0.91 -7.73
C THR A 13 11.06 1.36 -9.18
N GLU A 14 9.85 1.67 -9.64
CA GLU A 14 9.60 2.17 -10.98
C GLU A 14 8.36 3.09 -11.03
N VAL A 15 8.44 4.10 -11.90
CA VAL A 15 7.27 4.87 -12.34
C VAL A 15 7.19 4.74 -13.86
N GLY A 16 6.24 3.95 -14.32
CA GLY A 16 5.95 3.75 -15.74
C GLY A 16 5.09 4.88 -16.30
N ASP A 17 4.52 4.65 -17.48
CA ASP A 17 3.66 5.65 -18.14
C ASP A 17 2.27 5.75 -17.48
N HIS A 18 1.78 4.64 -16.91
CA HIS A 18 0.43 4.55 -16.33
C HIS A 18 0.37 3.89 -14.94
N ALA A 19 1.48 3.34 -14.45
CA ALA A 19 1.52 2.58 -13.21
C ALA A 19 2.77 2.91 -12.38
N VAL A 20 2.71 2.59 -11.09
CA VAL A 20 3.82 2.71 -10.14
C VAL A 20 4.10 1.34 -9.53
N MET A 21 5.38 0.98 -9.48
CA MET A 21 5.85 -0.22 -8.80
C MET A 21 6.50 0.15 -7.47
N LEU A 22 6.13 -0.58 -6.43
CA LEU A 22 6.53 -0.33 -5.05
C LEU A 22 6.97 -1.64 -4.41
N THR A 23 8.05 -1.60 -3.64
CA THR A 23 8.51 -2.75 -2.84
C THR A 23 8.56 -2.38 -1.37
N ALA A 24 8.12 -3.28 -0.50
CA ALA A 24 8.28 -3.11 0.95
C ALA A 24 8.52 -4.46 1.65
N PRO A 25 9.34 -4.51 2.71
CA PRO A 25 9.39 -5.68 3.57
C PRO A 25 8.13 -5.74 4.44
N MET A 26 7.61 -6.93 4.68
CA MET A 26 6.38 -7.15 5.43
C MET A 26 6.47 -8.38 6.32
N ILE A 27 5.71 -8.34 7.42
CA ILE A 27 5.51 -9.47 8.34
C ILE A 27 4.00 -9.58 8.55
N THR A 28 3.42 -10.77 8.34
CA THR A 28 1.98 -11.07 8.55
C THR A 28 1.06 -9.94 8.08
N SER A 29 0.80 -9.86 6.77
CA SER A 29 0.11 -8.71 6.16
C SER A 29 -1.19 -9.06 5.46
N GLN A 30 -2.23 -8.25 5.71
CA GLN A 30 -3.51 -8.29 5.00
C GLN A 30 -3.52 -7.21 3.93
N PHE A 31 -3.82 -7.60 2.69
CA PHE A 31 -3.91 -6.69 1.56
C PHE A 31 -5.36 -6.42 1.18
N SER A 32 -5.63 -5.17 0.81
CA SER A 32 -6.89 -4.74 0.24
C SER A 32 -6.60 -3.89 -1.00
N SER A 33 -7.40 -4.07 -2.04
CA SER A 33 -7.29 -3.33 -3.30
C SER A 33 -8.70 -3.05 -3.81
N ASP A 34 -8.88 -1.92 -4.48
CA ASP A 34 -10.09 -1.63 -5.26
C ASP A 34 -10.10 -2.33 -6.62
N GLY A 35 -9.10 -3.19 -6.88
CA GLY A 35 -8.92 -3.93 -8.14
C GLY A 35 -7.90 -3.28 -9.07
N GLY A 36 -7.43 -2.07 -8.78
CA GLY A 36 -6.40 -1.37 -9.58
C GLY A 36 -4.97 -1.54 -9.07
N CYS A 37 -4.78 -2.25 -7.97
CA CYS A 37 -3.46 -2.62 -7.45
C CYS A 37 -3.31 -4.15 -7.40
N GLU A 38 -2.26 -4.65 -8.02
CA GLU A 38 -1.82 -6.03 -7.95
C GLU A 38 -0.66 -6.16 -6.97
N MET A 39 -0.74 -7.16 -6.08
CA MET A 39 0.28 -7.42 -5.08
C MET A 39 0.84 -8.82 -5.25
N THR A 40 2.16 -8.92 -5.30
CA THR A 40 2.91 -10.17 -5.22
C THR A 40 3.67 -10.21 -3.91
N ILE A 41 3.59 -11.32 -3.17
CA ILE A 41 4.36 -11.52 -1.94
C ILE A 41 5.40 -12.62 -2.19
N THR A 42 6.66 -12.29 -1.94
CA THR A 42 7.77 -13.24 -2.00
C THR A 42 8.34 -13.43 -0.60
N GLY A 43 8.18 -14.62 -0.02
CA GLY A 43 8.66 -14.92 1.32
C GLY A 43 8.74 -16.43 1.59
N PRO A 44 9.49 -16.85 2.62
CA PRO A 44 9.66 -18.27 2.94
C PRO A 44 8.38 -18.91 3.49
N SER A 45 7.46 -18.11 4.04
CA SER A 45 6.09 -18.50 4.40
C SER A 45 5.20 -17.29 4.64
N GLU A 46 3.88 -17.49 4.74
CA GLU A 46 2.88 -16.45 5.04
C GLU A 46 3.02 -15.80 6.44
N TYR A 47 3.74 -16.46 7.35
CA TYR A 47 3.97 -15.99 8.73
C TYR A 47 5.38 -15.45 8.97
N ALA A 48 6.25 -15.50 7.96
CA ALA A 48 7.63 -15.02 8.05
C ALA A 48 7.78 -13.64 7.41
N ALA A 49 8.92 -13.00 7.66
CA ALA A 49 9.27 -11.78 6.94
C ALA A 49 9.41 -12.08 5.44
N GLY A 50 8.69 -11.32 4.62
CA GLY A 50 8.73 -11.39 3.16
C GLY A 50 8.84 -10.01 2.53
N PHE A 51 8.91 -9.96 1.21
CA PHE A 51 8.85 -8.74 0.42
C PHE A 51 7.52 -8.71 -0.32
N MET A 52 6.84 -7.56 -0.29
CA MET A 52 5.77 -7.27 -1.23
C MET A 52 6.31 -6.47 -2.39
N ASP A 53 5.86 -6.83 -3.58
CA ASP A 53 5.89 -6.00 -4.76
C ASP A 53 4.45 -5.63 -5.11
N LEU A 54 4.21 -4.33 -5.29
CA LEU A 54 2.90 -3.77 -5.54
C LEU A 54 2.96 -2.93 -6.81
N THR A 55 2.13 -3.29 -7.78
CA THR A 55 1.94 -2.53 -9.02
C THR A 55 0.56 -1.91 -8.95
N CYS A 56 0.48 -0.59 -9.01
CA CYS A 56 -0.78 0.15 -8.96
C CYS A 56 -0.92 1.06 -10.17
N ASP A 57 -2.07 0.99 -10.83
CA ASP A 57 -2.43 1.90 -11.91
C ASP A 57 -2.77 3.30 -11.37
N ALA A 58 -2.71 4.30 -12.26
CA ALA A 58 -3.18 5.64 -11.95
C ALA A 58 -4.66 5.63 -11.52
N GLY A 59 -4.96 6.25 -10.38
CA GLY A 59 -6.30 6.28 -9.78
C GLY A 59 -6.57 5.15 -8.79
N ALA A 60 -5.74 4.10 -8.76
CA ALA A 60 -5.94 2.93 -7.91
C ALA A 60 -5.72 3.23 -6.42
N LYS A 61 -6.44 2.46 -5.59
CA LYS A 61 -6.29 2.49 -4.13
C LYS A 61 -5.95 1.09 -3.63
N GLY A 62 -4.80 1.01 -2.95
CA GLY A 62 -4.34 -0.18 -2.26
C GLY A 62 -4.27 0.05 -0.76
N GLY A 63 -4.20 -1.03 0.00
CA GLY A 63 -3.94 -0.98 1.42
C GLY A 63 -3.25 -2.25 1.90
N VAL A 64 -2.27 -2.08 2.78
CA VAL A 64 -1.54 -3.17 3.41
C VAL A 64 -1.62 -2.94 4.91
N ASN A 65 -2.30 -3.82 5.63
CA ASN A 65 -2.63 -3.66 7.04
C ASN A 65 -3.33 -2.30 7.29
N LYS A 66 -2.74 -1.46 8.14
CA LYS A 66 -3.21 -0.12 8.44
C LYS A 66 -2.66 0.95 7.50
N LEU A 67 -1.88 0.62 6.48
CA LEU A 67 -1.42 1.60 5.49
C LEU A 67 -2.39 1.63 4.32
N ARG A 68 -2.77 2.84 3.90
CA ARG A 68 -3.50 3.12 2.68
C ARG A 68 -2.57 3.82 1.70
N LEU A 69 -2.62 3.38 0.46
CA LEU A 69 -1.92 3.95 -0.67
C LEU A 69 -2.95 4.33 -1.73
N GLN A 70 -2.83 5.54 -2.27
CA GLN A 70 -3.56 5.95 -3.46
C GLN A 70 -2.58 6.52 -4.49
N VAL A 71 -2.62 6.00 -5.71
CA VAL A 71 -1.95 6.60 -6.85
C VAL A 71 -2.88 7.66 -7.41
N VAL A 72 -2.60 8.94 -7.14
CA VAL A 72 -3.45 10.05 -7.60
C VAL A 72 -3.33 10.25 -9.11
N GLY A 73 -2.14 10.01 -9.66
CA GLY A 73 -1.89 10.06 -11.09
C GLY A 73 -0.44 9.76 -11.44
N VAL A 74 -0.22 9.40 -12.70
CA VAL A 74 1.09 9.15 -13.32
C VAL A 74 1.17 9.96 -14.61
N VAL A 75 2.24 10.74 -14.78
CA VAL A 75 2.47 11.59 -15.96
C VAL A 75 3.96 11.55 -16.32
N GLY A 76 4.30 11.01 -17.49
CA GLY A 76 5.65 11.09 -18.05
C GLY A 76 6.77 10.66 -17.10
N LYS A 77 6.57 9.55 -16.37
CA LYS A 77 7.44 9.00 -15.31
C LYS A 77 7.45 9.73 -13.96
N ALA A 78 6.57 10.70 -13.76
CA ALA A 78 6.27 11.25 -12.45
C ALA A 78 4.98 10.64 -11.90
N ALA A 79 4.93 10.35 -10.60
CA ALA A 79 3.73 9.87 -9.94
C ALA A 79 3.44 10.68 -8.67
N VAL A 80 2.15 10.89 -8.39
CA VAL A 80 1.69 11.48 -7.14
C VAL A 80 1.06 10.38 -6.30
N LEU A 81 1.71 10.07 -5.17
CA LEU A 81 1.24 9.08 -4.22
C LEU A 81 0.69 9.75 -2.97
N ARG A 82 -0.46 9.32 -2.50
CA ARG A 82 -0.96 9.61 -1.16
C ARG A 82 -0.76 8.38 -0.31
N VAL A 83 0.01 8.52 0.76
CA VAL A 83 0.24 7.47 1.75
C VAL A 83 -0.30 7.96 3.08
N GLY A 84 -1.13 7.15 3.72
CA GLY A 84 -1.69 7.47 5.02
C GLY A 84 -1.91 6.22 5.84
N LEU A 85 -2.18 6.39 7.13
CA LEU A 85 -2.74 5.32 7.92
C LEU A 85 -4.25 5.26 7.61
N ALA A 86 -4.80 4.06 7.46
CA ALA A 86 -6.23 3.83 7.62
C ALA A 86 -6.58 4.44 8.99
N ALA A 87 -7.53 5.39 8.99
CA ALA A 87 -8.03 5.94 10.23
C ALA A 87 -8.34 4.74 11.14
N SER A 88 -7.75 4.74 12.34
CA SER A 88 -8.36 3.95 13.40
C SER A 88 -9.80 4.44 13.46
N ASP A 89 -10.79 3.57 13.65
CA ASP A 89 -12.23 3.90 13.64
C ASP A 89 -12.65 5.04 14.61
N ALA A 90 -11.70 5.69 15.30
CA ALA A 90 -11.85 6.90 16.08
C ALA A 90 -11.90 8.22 15.28
N ASP A 91 -11.37 8.30 14.04
CA ASP A 91 -11.26 9.59 13.31
C ASP A 91 -12.30 9.78 12.19
N ALA A 92 -13.16 8.78 11.96
CA ALA A 92 -14.29 8.90 11.03
C ALA A 92 -15.48 9.69 11.63
N SER A 93 -15.44 10.05 12.92
CA SER A 93 -16.53 10.76 13.61
C SER A 93 -16.40 12.29 13.60
N SER A 94 -15.30 12.87 13.13
CA SER A 94 -15.04 14.32 13.27
C SER A 94 -15.07 15.12 11.95
N ALA A 95 -15.09 14.46 10.79
CA ALA A 95 -15.07 15.14 9.48
C ALA A 95 -16.47 15.44 8.90
N GLY A 96 -17.49 15.55 9.75
CA GLY A 96 -18.89 15.75 9.35
C GLY A 96 -19.69 16.60 10.33
N ALA A 97 -19.10 17.67 10.86
CA ALA A 97 -19.83 18.75 11.52
C ALA A 97 -18.98 20.03 11.49
N VAL A 98 -19.14 20.86 10.46
CA VAL A 98 -19.60 22.27 10.50
C VAL A 98 -20.01 22.64 9.08
#